data_AF-A0A9P4YI44-F1
#
_entry.id   AF-A0A9P4YI44-F1
#
_cell.length_a   1.000
_cell.length_b   1.000
_cell.length_c   1.000
_cell.angle_alpha   90.00
_cell.angle_beta   90.00
_cell.angle_gamma   90.00
#
_symmetry.space_group_name_H-M   'P 1'
#
loop_
_entity.id
_entity.type
_entity.pdbx_description
1 polymer ?
#
loop_
_entity_poly.entity_id
_entity_poly.type
_entity_poly.pdbx_seq_one_letter_code
_entity_poly.pdbx_strand_id
1 'polypeptide(L)'
;MAYSKVYGVAKMVSEILNAFGSELDDTPTDIKFHIARVEKELTQPYSAKLLAAVEDLFYILLARVKSEIRQIDIEESFEFDYRFARTNSRLLRSKGLPEIKHLRLIFEACKCLLLSEEVCGVLNTELIRHQEEDYIQQTMLMGEEAGYFADDPVGYRQYIQSLITDPDSPYRMKWSGLDPVYDASPEMMFATLREKYMGITAREKKQGKCADVKVKSPPPAWKSNPVYAEERRIQANREAACAMLHGITVGQFRRQNSLEVVRRYVQQNLCVCLEDCTCSRRCTVKGWRICPCTSRMNLLYEEDLGLRRPFVEKCADMAVILFEALSASYQGIGLHGMTCFLNRGLEFFHDEVTHFRDHYWRAVAQDNYYFDFNMDFQYGQQISDGVH
;
A
#
# COMPACT_ATOMS: atom_id res chain seq x y z
N MET A 1 3.55 15.86 -6.38
CA MET A 1 3.53 15.11 -5.10
C MET A 1 2.18 14.40 -4.89
N ALA A 2 1.04 15.11 -4.88
CA ALA A 2 -0.29 14.53 -4.65
C ALA A 2 -0.61 13.32 -5.56
N TYR A 3 -0.44 13.45 -6.88
CA TYR A 3 -0.79 12.39 -7.82
C TYR A 3 0.04 11.11 -7.65
N SER A 4 1.34 11.22 -7.36
CA SER A 4 2.20 10.06 -7.11
C SER A 4 1.78 9.32 -5.83
N LYS A 5 1.28 10.04 -4.81
CA LYS A 5 0.75 9.45 -3.58
C LYS A 5 -0.55 8.71 -3.84
N VAL A 6 -1.51 9.31 -4.56
CA VAL A 6 -2.77 8.65 -4.95
C VAL A 6 -2.47 7.35 -5.72
N TYR A 7 -1.58 7.43 -6.72
CA TYR A 7 -1.17 6.27 -7.51
C TYR A 7 -0.50 5.18 -6.65
N GLY A 8 0.43 5.55 -5.76
CA GLY A 8 1.10 4.59 -4.87
C GLY A 8 0.14 3.91 -3.88
N VAL A 9 -0.81 4.66 -3.31
CA VAL A 9 -1.86 4.07 -2.46
C VAL A 9 -2.75 3.14 -3.27
N ALA A 10 -3.14 3.52 -4.49
CA ALA A 10 -3.96 2.68 -5.35
C ALA A 10 -3.27 1.34 -5.68
N LYS A 11 -2.00 1.38 -6.08
CA LYS A 11 -1.18 0.19 -6.32
C LYS A 11 -1.11 -0.70 -5.09
N MET A 12 -0.84 -0.12 -3.91
CA MET A 12 -0.78 -0.88 -2.67
C MET A 12 -2.13 -1.49 -2.29
N VAL A 13 -3.24 -0.75 -2.42
CA VAL A 13 -4.59 -1.26 -2.15
C VAL A 13 -4.95 -2.39 -3.11
N SER A 14 -4.58 -2.28 -4.39
CA SER A 14 -4.71 -3.37 -5.38
C SER A 14 -3.98 -4.63 -4.93
N GLU A 15 -2.73 -4.51 -4.46
CA GLU A 15 -1.96 -5.65 -3.93
C GLU A 15 -2.61 -6.25 -2.67
N ILE A 16 -3.11 -5.43 -1.76
CA ILE A 16 -3.86 -5.92 -0.59
C ILE A 16 -5.07 -6.74 -1.03
N LEU A 17 -5.88 -6.20 -1.95
CA LEU A 17 -7.09 -6.86 -2.43
C LEU A 17 -6.76 -8.19 -3.11
N ASN A 18 -5.72 -8.23 -3.96
CA ASN A 18 -5.23 -9.44 -4.61
C ASN A 18 -4.72 -10.47 -3.60
N ALA A 19 -3.96 -10.04 -2.59
CA ALA A 19 -3.38 -10.92 -1.57
C ALA A 19 -4.44 -11.61 -0.69
N PHE A 20 -5.59 -10.96 -0.50
CA PHE A 20 -6.77 -11.55 0.15
C PHE A 20 -7.72 -12.25 -0.82
N GLY A 21 -7.38 -12.35 -2.10
CA GLY A 21 -8.11 -13.14 -3.10
C GLY A 21 -9.28 -12.42 -3.78
N SER A 22 -9.34 -11.09 -3.71
CA SER A 22 -10.29 -10.31 -4.51
C SER A 22 -9.97 -10.48 -6.00
N GLU A 23 -10.99 -10.56 -6.83
CA GLU A 23 -10.84 -10.53 -8.29
C GLU A 23 -11.05 -9.09 -8.75
N LEU A 24 -9.97 -8.44 -9.18
CA LEU A 24 -10.03 -7.10 -9.75
C LEU A 24 -10.24 -7.20 -11.26
N ASP A 25 -11.19 -6.45 -11.79
CA ASP A 25 -11.55 -6.46 -13.20
C ASP A 25 -11.13 -5.17 -13.93
N ASP A 26 -11.30 -5.16 -15.25
CA ASP A 26 -10.93 -4.01 -16.10
C ASP A 26 -12.13 -3.07 -16.36
N THR A 27 -13.16 -3.11 -15.50
CA THR A 27 -14.35 -2.27 -15.66
C THR A 27 -14.16 -0.89 -15.01
N PRO A 28 -14.93 0.13 -15.43
CA PRO A 28 -14.82 1.48 -14.88
C PRO A 28 -15.16 1.63 -13.39
N THR A 29 -15.72 0.61 -12.73
CA THR A 29 -16.02 0.64 -11.29
C THR A 29 -14.87 0.06 -10.45
N ASP A 30 -13.88 -0.57 -11.07
CA ASP A 30 -12.75 -1.17 -10.38
C ASP A 30 -11.52 -0.26 -10.42
N ILE A 31 -10.77 -0.24 -9.32
CA ILE A 31 -9.53 0.51 -9.17
C ILE A 31 -8.47 0.09 -10.21
N LYS A 32 -8.47 -1.16 -10.68
CA LYS A 32 -7.50 -1.67 -11.66
C LYS A 32 -7.58 -0.91 -12.99
N PHE A 33 -8.80 -0.65 -13.48
CA PHE A 33 -9.03 0.14 -14.68
C PHE A 33 -8.44 1.55 -14.56
N HIS A 34 -8.69 2.21 -13.42
CA HIS A 34 -8.22 3.58 -13.18
C HIS A 34 -6.71 3.65 -12.97
N ILE A 35 -6.09 2.63 -12.35
CA ILE A 35 -4.61 2.51 -12.25
C ILE A 35 -4.00 2.45 -13.66
N ALA A 36 -4.51 1.57 -14.52
CA ALA A 36 -4.01 1.42 -15.90
C ALA A 36 -4.18 2.71 -16.71
N ARG A 37 -5.28 3.44 -16.50
CA ARG A 37 -5.51 4.75 -17.12
C ARG A 37 -4.48 5.78 -16.67
N VAL A 38 -4.17 5.86 -15.37
CA VAL A 38 -3.12 6.76 -14.86
C VAL A 38 -1.75 6.41 -15.44
N GLU A 39 -1.39 5.12 -15.52
CA GLU A 39 -0.14 4.66 -16.12
C GLU A 39 0.00 5.06 -17.59
N LYS A 40 -1.10 4.94 -18.35
CA LYS A 40 -1.15 5.40 -19.73
C LYS A 40 -0.93 6.91 -19.83
N GLU A 41 -1.64 7.71 -19.02
CA GLU A 41 -1.54 9.17 -19.06
C GLU A 41 -0.19 9.69 -18.52
N LEU A 42 0.55 8.92 -17.72
CA LEU A 42 1.92 9.28 -17.30
C LEU A 42 2.91 9.39 -18.48
N THR A 43 2.64 8.70 -19.58
CA THR A 43 3.42 8.76 -20.83
C THR A 43 3.03 9.93 -21.73
N GLN A 44 1.96 10.66 -21.39
CA GLN A 44 1.41 11.73 -22.23
C GLN A 44 1.95 13.10 -21.80
N PRO A 45 2.18 14.03 -22.75
CA PRO A 45 2.77 15.34 -22.43
C PRO A 45 1.79 16.24 -21.68
N TYR A 46 0.49 15.95 -21.80
CA TYR A 46 -0.57 16.79 -21.29
C TYR A 46 -0.87 16.49 -19.82
N SER A 47 -0.45 17.40 -18.94
CA SER A 47 -0.71 17.33 -17.49
C SER A 47 -2.20 17.30 -17.15
N ALA A 48 -3.08 17.94 -17.93
CA ALA A 48 -4.51 18.01 -17.64
C ALA A 48 -5.23 16.65 -17.70
N LYS A 49 -4.90 15.79 -18.67
CA LYS A 49 -5.50 14.45 -18.79
C LYS A 49 -5.06 13.53 -17.67
N LEU A 50 -3.78 13.62 -17.30
CA LEU A 50 -3.26 12.91 -16.13
C LEU A 50 -3.94 13.37 -14.84
N LEU A 51 -4.12 14.68 -14.65
CA LEU A 51 -4.80 15.20 -13.47
C LEU A 51 -6.23 14.67 -13.38
N ALA A 52 -6.99 14.68 -14.48
CA ALA A 52 -8.33 14.10 -14.53
C ALA A 52 -8.33 12.59 -14.23
N ALA A 53 -7.41 11.82 -14.82
CA ALA A 53 -7.28 10.38 -14.54
C ALA A 53 -6.93 10.09 -13.08
N VAL A 54 -6.10 10.93 -12.46
CA VAL A 54 -5.73 10.83 -11.04
C VAL A 54 -6.88 11.23 -10.13
N GLU A 55 -7.66 12.24 -10.51
CA GLU A 55 -8.86 12.64 -9.77
C GLU A 55 -9.91 11.53 -9.78
N ASP A 56 -10.18 10.93 -10.94
CA ASP A 56 -11.07 9.77 -11.06
C ASP A 56 -10.55 8.61 -10.19
N LEU A 57 -9.24 8.32 -10.25
CA LEU A 57 -8.59 7.31 -9.42
C LEU A 57 -8.72 7.62 -7.92
N PHE A 58 -8.61 8.89 -7.51
CA PHE A 58 -8.74 9.29 -6.12
C PHE A 58 -10.14 8.97 -5.57
N TYR A 59 -11.20 9.32 -6.30
CA TYR A 59 -12.56 9.10 -5.85
C TYR A 59 -12.92 7.62 -5.75
N ILE A 60 -12.58 6.82 -6.77
CA ILE A 60 -12.83 5.37 -6.73
C ILE A 60 -12.01 4.69 -5.63
N LEU A 61 -10.74 5.11 -5.44
CA LEU A 61 -9.88 4.56 -4.40
C LEU A 61 -10.41 4.87 -3.00
N LEU A 62 -10.84 6.11 -2.77
CA LEU A 62 -11.37 6.53 -1.47
C LEU A 62 -12.68 5.80 -1.14
N ALA A 63 -13.58 5.66 -2.12
CA ALA A 63 -14.79 4.84 -2.00
C ALA A 63 -14.44 3.39 -1.67
N ARG A 64 -13.47 2.81 -2.39
CA ARG A 64 -13.00 1.43 -2.17
C ARG A 64 -12.43 1.24 -0.76
N VAL A 65 -11.53 2.12 -0.31
CA VAL A 65 -10.94 2.06 1.04
C VAL A 65 -12.02 2.19 2.12
N LYS A 66 -12.98 3.09 1.96
CA LYS A 66 -14.11 3.22 2.90
C LYS A 66 -14.96 1.95 2.96
N SER A 67 -15.26 1.35 1.81
CA SER A 67 -15.99 0.09 1.72
C SER A 67 -15.24 -1.05 2.42
N GLU A 68 -13.93 -1.18 2.23
CA GLU A 68 -13.12 -2.21 2.90
C GLU A 68 -13.05 -2.01 4.43
N ILE A 69 -12.92 -0.77 4.91
CA ILE A 69 -12.98 -0.47 6.36
C ILE A 69 -14.34 -0.89 6.93
N ARG A 70 -15.43 -0.54 6.26
CA ARG A 70 -16.79 -0.91 6.66
C ARG A 70 -16.96 -2.44 6.72
N GLN A 71 -16.49 -3.16 5.70
CA GLN A 71 -16.51 -4.63 5.68
C GLN A 71 -15.79 -5.24 6.88
N ILE A 72 -14.67 -4.65 7.30
CA ILE A 72 -13.92 -5.10 8.49
C ILE A 72 -14.64 -4.72 9.80
N ASP A 73 -15.23 -3.53 9.91
CA ASP A 73 -15.87 -3.05 11.16
C ASP A 73 -17.15 -3.79 11.55
N ILE A 74 -17.87 -4.33 10.56
CA ILE A 74 -19.01 -5.20 10.78
C ILE A 74 -18.63 -6.32 11.79
N GLU A 75 -17.42 -6.88 11.71
CA GLU A 75 -16.89 -7.93 12.59
C GLU A 75 -16.81 -7.60 14.09
N GLU A 76 -16.31 -6.44 14.48
CA GLU A 76 -16.08 -6.14 15.92
C GLU A 76 -17.40 -6.03 16.70
N SER A 77 -18.51 -5.80 16.00
CA SER A 77 -19.85 -5.73 16.59
C SER A 77 -20.48 -7.10 16.84
N PHE A 78 -19.93 -8.17 16.25
CA PHE A 78 -20.51 -9.50 16.30
C PHE A 78 -19.60 -10.45 17.06
N GLU A 79 -19.99 -10.78 18.29
CA GLU A 79 -19.44 -11.92 19.02
C GLU A 79 -19.91 -13.22 18.34
N PHE A 80 -19.24 -13.58 17.24
CA PHE A 80 -19.45 -14.88 16.60
C PHE A 80 -18.99 -15.97 17.58
N ASP A 81 -19.86 -16.94 17.88
CA ASP A 81 -19.62 -17.99 18.88
C ASP A 81 -18.62 -19.06 18.37
N TYR A 82 -17.36 -18.63 18.25
CA TYR A 82 -16.13 -19.21 18.78
C TYR A 82 -15.81 -20.72 18.67
N ARG A 83 -16.14 -21.40 17.56
CA ARG A 83 -15.50 -22.73 17.30
C ARG A 83 -14.66 -22.86 16.03
N PHE A 84 -14.86 -22.00 15.02
CA PHE A 84 -14.16 -22.16 13.73
C PHE A 84 -13.51 -20.89 13.16
N ALA A 85 -13.77 -19.71 13.76
CA ALA A 85 -13.49 -18.41 13.13
C ALA A 85 -12.40 -17.57 13.83
N ARG A 86 -11.38 -18.21 14.42
CA ARG A 86 -10.13 -17.47 14.61
C ARG A 86 -9.40 -17.59 13.29
N THR A 87 -9.42 -16.54 12.46
CA THR A 87 -8.53 -16.44 11.29
C THR A 87 -7.17 -16.88 11.78
N ASN A 88 -6.72 -18.05 11.35
CA ASN A 88 -5.65 -18.74 12.06
C ASN A 88 -4.42 -17.86 11.90
N SER A 89 -4.05 -17.14 12.96
CA SER A 89 -2.98 -16.14 12.90
C SER A 89 -1.67 -16.77 12.44
N ARG A 90 -1.54 -18.09 12.62
CA ARG A 90 -0.47 -18.91 12.03
C ARG A 90 -0.58 -19.04 10.51
N LEU A 91 -1.76 -19.27 9.95
CA LEU A 91 -1.99 -19.33 8.49
C LEU A 91 -1.74 -17.97 7.84
N LEU A 92 -2.28 -16.88 8.38
CA LEU A 92 -2.01 -15.53 7.88
C LEU A 92 -0.52 -15.22 7.92
N ARG A 93 0.14 -15.48 9.07
CA ARG A 93 1.58 -15.31 9.22
C ARG A 93 2.40 -16.19 8.27
N SER A 94 1.97 -17.42 8.00
CA SER A 94 2.63 -18.30 7.03
C SER A 94 2.54 -17.78 5.59
N LYS A 95 1.50 -16.97 5.30
CA LYS A 95 1.30 -16.28 4.02
C LYS A 95 1.82 -14.84 4.01
N GLY A 96 2.48 -14.38 5.09
CA GLY A 96 2.96 -12.99 5.21
C GLY A 96 1.86 -11.94 5.40
N LEU A 97 0.61 -12.34 5.66
CA LEU A 97 -0.55 -11.45 5.76
C LEU A 97 -0.77 -10.94 7.20
N PRO A 98 -1.26 -9.70 7.37
CA PRO A 98 -1.55 -9.13 8.67
C PRO A 98 -2.84 -9.69 9.28
N GLU A 99 -2.95 -9.62 10.60
CA GLU A 99 -4.23 -9.86 11.29
C GLU A 99 -5.26 -8.78 10.92
N ILE A 100 -6.56 -9.11 10.97
CA ILE A 100 -7.65 -8.23 10.51
C ILE A 100 -7.62 -6.86 11.19
N LYS A 101 -7.36 -6.80 12.51
CA LYS A 101 -7.22 -5.53 13.24
C LYS A 101 -6.08 -4.66 12.70
N HIS A 102 -4.96 -5.29 12.33
CA HIS A 102 -3.80 -4.62 11.76
C HIS A 102 -4.05 -4.22 10.31
N LEU A 103 -4.79 -5.02 9.55
CA LEU A 103 -5.25 -4.68 8.20
C LEU A 103 -6.16 -3.45 8.21
N ARG A 104 -7.12 -3.38 9.15
CA ARG A 104 -7.97 -2.19 9.34
C ARG A 104 -7.12 -0.94 9.55
N LEU A 105 -6.09 -1.05 10.39
CA LEU A 105 -5.19 0.05 10.68
C LEU A 105 -4.44 0.53 9.43
N ILE A 106 -4.06 -0.39 8.53
CA ILE A 106 -3.46 -0.05 7.23
C ILE A 106 -4.47 0.72 6.36
N PHE A 107 -5.71 0.25 6.24
CA PHE A 107 -6.74 0.95 5.45
C PHE A 107 -7.10 2.32 6.02
N GLU A 108 -7.20 2.45 7.34
CA GLU A 108 -7.40 3.76 7.99
C GLU A 108 -6.22 4.69 7.74
N ALA A 109 -4.99 4.17 7.74
CA ALA A 109 -3.82 4.96 7.38
C ALA A 109 -3.87 5.45 5.93
N CYS A 110 -4.33 4.61 4.98
CA CYS A 110 -4.57 5.02 3.59
C CYS A 110 -5.61 6.14 3.52
N LYS A 111 -6.75 5.99 4.20
CA LYS A 111 -7.82 6.98 4.24
C LYS A 111 -7.33 8.32 4.81
N CYS A 112 -6.64 8.30 5.95
CA CYS A 112 -6.05 9.52 6.53
C CYS A 112 -5.08 10.22 5.58
N LEU A 113 -4.28 9.45 4.82
CA LEU A 113 -3.34 10.01 3.87
C LEU A 113 -4.03 10.61 2.64
N LEU A 114 -5.03 9.93 2.08
CA LEU A 114 -5.83 10.43 0.95
C LEU A 114 -6.59 11.71 1.32
N LEU A 115 -7.06 11.81 2.57
CA LEU A 115 -7.78 12.99 3.09
C LEU A 115 -6.84 14.07 3.66
N SER A 116 -5.53 13.90 3.58
CA SER A 116 -4.58 14.92 4.03
C SER A 116 -4.62 16.15 3.12
N GLU A 117 -4.34 17.33 3.67
CA GLU A 117 -4.31 18.60 2.93
C GLU A 117 -3.33 18.58 1.74
N GLU A 118 -2.29 17.73 1.81
CA GLU A 118 -1.32 17.55 0.73
C GLU A 118 -1.92 16.84 -0.50
N VAL A 119 -3.02 16.09 -0.33
CA VAL A 119 -3.64 15.26 -1.38
C VAL A 119 -5.03 15.78 -1.75
N CYS A 120 -5.86 16.13 -0.77
CA CYS A 120 -7.22 16.57 -0.98
C CYS A 120 -7.43 17.95 -0.32
N GLY A 121 -7.65 18.98 -1.14
CA GLY A 121 -8.03 20.31 -0.65
C GLY A 121 -9.55 20.52 -0.56
N VAL A 122 -10.33 19.86 -1.43
CA VAL A 122 -11.80 19.94 -1.48
C VAL A 122 -12.34 18.55 -1.85
N LEU A 123 -13.36 18.10 -1.12
CA LEU A 123 -13.95 16.78 -1.27
C LEU A 123 -15.35 16.86 -1.89
N ASN A 124 -15.57 16.18 -3.01
CA ASN A 124 -16.92 15.96 -3.53
C ASN A 124 -17.53 14.69 -2.91
N THR A 125 -18.33 14.86 -1.85
CA THR A 125 -18.95 13.75 -1.13
C THR A 125 -19.99 13.00 -1.96
N GLU A 126 -20.66 13.69 -2.88
CA GLU A 126 -21.70 13.09 -3.73
C GLU A 126 -21.09 12.15 -4.76
N LEU A 127 -19.96 12.52 -5.35
CA LEU A 127 -19.23 11.65 -6.26
C LEU A 127 -18.73 10.39 -5.54
N ILE A 128 -18.27 10.50 -4.29
CA ILE A 128 -17.88 9.32 -3.50
C ILE A 128 -19.07 8.39 -3.30
N ARG A 129 -20.24 8.93 -2.95
CA ARG A 129 -21.48 8.15 -2.76
C ARG A 129 -21.85 7.41 -4.05
N HIS A 130 -21.81 8.09 -5.19
CA HIS A 130 -22.07 7.50 -6.50
C HIS A 130 -21.11 6.34 -6.81
N GLN A 131 -19.80 6.52 -6.57
CA GLN A 131 -18.80 5.47 -6.80
C GLN A 131 -19.00 4.26 -5.86
N GLU A 132 -19.40 4.50 -4.60
CA GLU A 132 -19.76 3.41 -3.68
C GLU A 132 -20.99 2.63 -4.16
N GLU A 133 -22.02 3.33 -4.65
CA GLU A 133 -23.26 2.72 -5.17
C GLU A 133 -23.01 1.91 -6.45
N ASP A 134 -22.27 2.46 -7.41
CA ASP A 134 -21.90 1.78 -8.66
C ASP A 134 -21.14 0.48 -8.38
N TYR A 135 -20.17 0.53 -7.46
CA TYR A 135 -19.39 -0.64 -7.06
C TYR A 135 -20.29 -1.73 -6.45
N ILE A 136 -21.22 -1.36 -5.57
CA ILE A 136 -22.17 -2.29 -4.96
C ILE A 136 -23.05 -2.93 -6.03
N GLN A 137 -23.65 -2.13 -6.92
CA GLN A 137 -24.53 -2.60 -7.97
C GLN A 137 -23.81 -3.56 -8.93
N GLN A 138 -22.60 -3.23 -9.36
CA GLN A 138 -21.84 -4.13 -10.23
C GLN A 138 -21.50 -5.43 -9.52
N THR A 139 -21.06 -5.36 -8.26
CA THR A 139 -20.75 -6.58 -7.49
C THR A 139 -22.00 -7.45 -7.34
N MET A 140 -23.20 -6.85 -7.16
CA MET A 140 -24.48 -7.56 -7.12
C MET A 140 -24.75 -8.32 -8.41
N LEU A 141 -24.62 -7.65 -9.56
CA LEU A 141 -24.81 -8.26 -10.88
C LEU A 141 -23.85 -9.44 -11.09
N MET A 142 -22.56 -9.28 -10.75
CA MET A 142 -21.58 -10.36 -10.84
C MET A 142 -21.91 -11.54 -9.90
N GLY A 143 -22.44 -11.26 -8.71
CA GLY A 143 -22.89 -12.28 -7.76
C GLY A 143 -24.11 -13.05 -8.23
N GLU A 144 -25.06 -12.39 -8.89
CA GLU A 144 -26.24 -13.00 -9.49
C GLU A 144 -25.87 -13.89 -10.69
N GLU A 145 -24.98 -13.40 -11.57
CA GLU A 145 -24.48 -14.15 -12.74
C GLU A 145 -23.65 -15.38 -12.37
N ALA A 146 -22.87 -15.31 -11.28
CA ALA A 146 -22.11 -16.46 -10.77
C ALA A 146 -23.00 -17.60 -10.23
N GLY A 147 -24.33 -17.39 -10.18
CA GLY A 147 -25.29 -18.27 -9.53
C GLY A 147 -25.13 -18.14 -8.02
N TYR A 148 -26.12 -17.53 -7.37
CA TYR A 148 -26.19 -17.31 -5.92
C TYR A 148 -25.36 -18.33 -5.12
N PHE A 149 -24.32 -17.82 -4.44
CA PHE A 149 -23.52 -18.33 -3.32
C PHE A 149 -23.95 -19.66 -2.65
N ALA A 150 -24.09 -20.74 -3.42
CA ALA A 150 -24.74 -21.99 -2.98
C ALA A 150 -23.91 -22.76 -1.93
N ASP A 151 -22.59 -22.59 -1.96
CA ASP A 151 -21.69 -23.20 -0.99
C ASP A 151 -21.49 -22.29 0.21
N ASP A 152 -22.33 -22.40 1.24
CA ASP A 152 -22.10 -21.84 2.59
C ASP A 152 -21.59 -22.94 3.56
N PRO A 153 -20.37 -23.48 3.36
CA PRO A 153 -19.89 -24.67 4.06
C PRO A 153 -19.75 -24.48 5.58
N VAL A 154 -19.79 -23.24 6.07
CA VAL A 154 -19.60 -22.90 7.49
C VAL A 154 -20.84 -22.18 8.08
N GLY A 155 -21.93 -22.05 7.31
CA GLY A 155 -23.16 -21.39 7.76
C GLY A 155 -23.01 -19.88 8.00
N TYR A 156 -21.94 -19.27 7.50
CA TYR A 156 -21.61 -17.86 7.72
C TYR A 156 -22.62 -16.96 7.00
N ARG A 157 -22.95 -17.27 5.74
CA ARG A 157 -23.92 -16.48 4.98
C ARG A 157 -25.32 -16.61 5.58
N GLN A 158 -25.72 -17.82 5.98
CA GLN A 158 -27.00 -18.07 6.68
C GLN A 158 -27.08 -17.32 8.02
N TYR A 159 -25.99 -17.27 8.78
CA TYR A 159 -25.93 -16.51 10.02
C TYR A 159 -26.08 -15.00 9.77
N ILE A 160 -25.35 -14.45 8.80
CA ILE A 160 -25.50 -13.03 8.46
C ILE A 160 -26.93 -12.74 7.97
N GLN A 161 -27.51 -13.63 7.15
CA GLN A 161 -28.91 -13.52 6.74
C GLN A 161 -29.87 -13.50 7.94
N SER A 162 -29.62 -14.32 8.97
CA SER A 162 -30.44 -14.32 10.19
C SER A 162 -30.33 -13.01 10.97
N LEU A 163 -29.14 -12.39 11.01
CA LEU A 163 -28.94 -11.09 11.68
C LEU A 163 -29.56 -9.92 10.93
N ILE A 164 -29.54 -9.97 9.59
CA ILE A 164 -30.15 -8.93 8.76
C ILE A 164 -31.67 -9.01 8.79
N THR A 165 -32.21 -10.24 8.78
CA THR A 165 -33.66 -10.47 8.78
C THR A 165 -34.30 -10.27 10.15
N ASP A 166 -33.55 -10.40 11.24
CA ASP A 166 -34.00 -10.11 12.61
C ASP A 166 -34.03 -8.58 12.88
N PRO A 167 -35.21 -7.97 13.04
CA PRO A 167 -35.35 -6.53 13.30
C PRO A 167 -34.72 -6.09 14.63
N ASP A 168 -34.66 -6.97 15.61
CA ASP A 168 -34.18 -6.68 16.97
C ASP A 168 -32.68 -6.99 17.14
N SER A 169 -32.01 -7.41 16.06
CA SER A 169 -30.59 -7.73 16.12
C SER A 169 -29.76 -6.47 16.48
N PRO A 170 -28.68 -6.61 17.27
CA PRO A 170 -27.77 -5.49 17.56
C PRO A 170 -27.21 -4.83 16.29
N TYR A 171 -27.20 -5.56 15.17
CA TYR A 171 -26.82 -5.06 13.87
C TYR A 171 -27.86 -4.14 13.25
N ARG A 172 -29.11 -4.59 13.10
CA ARG A 172 -30.19 -3.75 12.57
C ARG A 172 -30.35 -2.52 13.44
N MET A 173 -30.31 -2.67 14.76
CA MET A 173 -30.39 -1.57 15.72
C MET A 173 -29.25 -0.53 15.57
N LYS A 174 -28.04 -0.96 15.19
CA LYS A 174 -26.88 -0.06 15.03
C LYS A 174 -26.83 0.60 13.66
N TRP A 175 -27.32 -0.06 12.61
CA TRP A 175 -27.08 0.36 11.22
C TRP A 175 -28.35 0.79 10.46
N SER A 176 -29.55 0.43 10.92
CA SER A 176 -30.80 0.88 10.30
C SER A 176 -30.95 2.41 10.43
N GLY A 177 -31.23 3.10 9.33
CA GLY A 177 -31.48 4.54 9.31
C GLY A 177 -30.23 5.44 9.28
N LEU A 178 -29.01 4.87 9.16
CA LEU A 178 -27.78 5.66 9.04
C LEU A 178 -27.40 6.01 7.59
N ASP A 179 -27.79 5.21 6.60
CA ASP A 179 -27.58 5.48 5.16
C ASP A 179 -28.62 4.68 4.34
N PRO A 180 -29.33 5.29 3.36
CA PRO A 180 -30.31 4.58 2.51
C PRO A 180 -29.76 3.37 1.77
N VAL A 181 -28.44 3.31 1.56
CA VAL A 181 -27.77 2.13 1.00
C VAL A 181 -28.01 0.89 1.89
N TYR A 182 -28.14 1.03 3.21
CA TYR A 182 -28.34 -0.07 4.17
C TYR A 182 -29.79 -0.55 4.35
N ASP A 183 -30.74 -0.05 3.55
CA ASP A 183 -32.14 -0.48 3.62
C ASP A 183 -32.56 -1.36 2.44
N ALA A 184 -31.72 -1.52 1.42
CA ALA A 184 -32.05 -2.16 0.14
C ALA A 184 -31.05 -3.26 -0.27
N SER A 185 -30.93 -4.33 0.52
CA SER A 185 -30.28 -5.58 0.09
C SER A 185 -28.76 -5.59 -0.24
N PRO A 186 -27.86 -4.71 0.24
CA PRO A 186 -26.41 -4.91 0.07
C PRO A 186 -25.75 -5.66 1.25
N GLU A 187 -26.50 -6.08 2.27
CA GLU A 187 -25.90 -6.63 3.49
C GLU A 187 -25.40 -8.06 3.31
N MET A 188 -26.13 -8.89 2.56
CA MET A 188 -25.64 -10.20 2.11
C MET A 188 -24.44 -10.05 1.17
N MET A 189 -24.39 -8.97 0.39
CA MET A 189 -23.25 -8.64 -0.46
C MET A 189 -22.02 -8.28 0.35
N PHE A 190 -22.14 -7.41 1.36
CA PHE A 190 -21.03 -7.10 2.26
C PHE A 190 -20.56 -8.34 3.04
N ALA A 191 -21.49 -9.23 3.43
CA ALA A 191 -21.17 -10.50 4.04
C ALA A 191 -20.30 -11.36 3.11
N THR A 192 -20.74 -11.55 1.86
CA THR A 192 -19.98 -12.28 0.84
C THR A 192 -18.63 -11.63 0.58
N LEU A 193 -18.59 -10.32 0.36
CA LEU A 193 -17.36 -9.57 0.10
C LEU A 193 -16.36 -9.69 1.25
N ARG A 194 -16.84 -9.83 2.50
CA ARG A 194 -16.03 -10.07 3.69
C ARG A 194 -15.40 -11.46 3.75
N GLU A 195 -15.96 -12.47 3.09
CA GLU A 195 -15.46 -13.85 3.22
C GLU A 195 -13.99 -14.02 2.88
N LYS A 196 -13.48 -13.17 1.97
CA LYS A 196 -12.06 -13.08 1.61
C LYS A 196 -11.14 -12.90 2.83
N TYR A 197 -11.64 -12.28 3.90
CA TYR A 197 -10.92 -12.05 5.16
C TYR A 197 -11.09 -13.19 6.19
N MET A 198 -12.09 -14.06 6.01
CA MET A 198 -12.43 -15.12 6.96
C MET A 198 -11.57 -16.38 6.79
N GLY A 199 -10.73 -16.45 5.75
CA GLY A 199 -9.83 -17.59 5.49
C GLY A 199 -10.53 -18.88 5.05
N ILE A 200 -11.86 -18.94 5.10
CA ILE A 200 -12.71 -20.07 4.70
C ILE A 200 -12.76 -20.19 3.16
N THR A 201 -12.50 -19.11 2.42
CA THR A 201 -12.62 -19.04 0.95
C THR A 201 -11.39 -18.49 0.26
N ALA A 202 -10.18 -18.68 0.81
CA ALA A 202 -8.99 -18.64 -0.03
C ALA A 202 -9.09 -19.83 -1.00
N ARG A 203 -9.94 -19.71 -2.04
CA ARG A 203 -10.00 -20.57 -3.21
C ARG A 203 -8.55 -20.85 -3.53
N GLU A 204 -8.18 -22.12 -3.52
CA GLU A 204 -6.92 -22.55 -4.06
C GLU A 204 -6.93 -22.15 -5.54
N LYS A 205 -6.57 -20.89 -5.84
CA LYS A 205 -6.07 -20.52 -7.15
C LYS A 205 -4.86 -21.41 -7.29
N LYS A 206 -5.02 -22.45 -8.13
CA LYS A 206 -3.95 -23.34 -8.56
C LYS A 206 -2.72 -22.47 -8.72
N GLN A 207 -1.71 -22.72 -7.88
CA GLN A 207 -0.46 -22.01 -7.90
C GLN A 207 0.15 -22.15 -9.30
N GLY A 208 -0.16 -21.21 -10.19
CA GLY A 208 0.80 -20.78 -11.18
C GLY A 208 2.01 -20.33 -10.37
N LYS A 209 3.17 -20.91 -10.67
CA LYS A 209 4.44 -20.66 -9.98
C LYS A 209 4.70 -19.16 -9.91
N CYS A 210 4.23 -18.51 -8.85
CA CYS A 210 4.77 -17.24 -8.43
C CYS A 210 6.17 -17.60 -7.96
N ALA A 211 7.17 -17.19 -8.72
CA ALA A 211 8.55 -17.37 -8.32
C ALA A 211 8.65 -16.85 -6.89
N ASP A 212 9.08 -17.72 -5.97
CA ASP A 212 9.44 -17.39 -4.59
C ASP A 212 10.51 -16.28 -4.62
N VAL A 213 10.10 -15.04 -4.84
CA VAL A 213 10.84 -13.89 -4.35
C VAL A 213 10.45 -13.79 -2.89
N LYS A 214 10.89 -14.80 -2.12
CA LYS A 214 11.09 -14.59 -0.70
C LYS A 214 12.05 -13.43 -0.65
N VAL A 215 11.55 -12.26 -0.27
CA VAL A 215 12.36 -11.14 0.19
C VAL A 215 13.35 -11.74 1.17
N LYS A 216 14.57 -11.95 0.68
CA LYS A 216 15.65 -12.48 1.49
C LYS A 216 15.85 -11.44 2.59
N SER A 217 16.29 -11.90 3.76
CA SER A 217 16.70 -11.09 4.89
C SER A 217 17.27 -9.74 4.42
N PRO A 218 16.92 -8.61 5.07
CA PRO A 218 17.27 -7.27 4.58
C PRO A 218 18.73 -7.24 4.13
N PRO A 219 19.01 -6.66 2.96
CA PRO A 219 20.32 -6.78 2.34
C PRO A 219 21.38 -6.39 3.37
N PRO A 220 22.45 -7.20 3.53
CA PRO A 220 23.50 -6.86 4.45
C PRO A 220 23.93 -5.44 4.14
N ALA A 221 24.12 -4.62 5.19
CA ALA A 221 24.73 -3.30 5.07
C ALA A 221 25.90 -3.44 4.09
N TRP A 222 25.90 -2.62 3.04
CA TRP A 222 26.74 -2.74 1.84
C TRP A 222 28.09 -3.42 2.07
N LYS A 223 28.55 -4.19 1.08
CA LYS A 223 29.94 -4.69 0.99
C LYS A 223 30.92 -3.51 0.86
N SER A 224 31.07 -2.73 1.92
CA SER A 224 31.94 -1.57 1.99
C SER A 224 33.26 -1.98 2.63
N ASN A 225 34.34 -1.33 2.19
CA ASN A 225 35.64 -1.37 2.85
C ASN A 225 35.48 -1.17 4.38
N PRO A 226 36.09 -2.02 5.23
CA PRO A 226 35.94 -1.94 6.69
C PRO A 226 36.30 -0.57 7.28
N VAL A 227 37.20 0.19 6.65
CA VAL A 227 37.55 1.55 7.07
C VAL A 227 36.38 2.51 6.87
N TYR A 228 35.70 2.43 5.72
CA TYR A 228 34.50 3.23 5.41
C TYR A 228 33.34 2.88 6.35
N ALA A 229 33.21 1.61 6.72
CA ALA A 229 32.19 1.16 7.68
C ALA A 229 32.39 1.77 9.08
N GLU A 230 33.64 1.86 9.54
CA GLU A 230 33.97 2.44 10.85
C GLU A 230 33.77 3.96 10.88
N GLU A 231 34.22 4.68 9.85
CA GLU A 231 33.96 6.12 9.73
C GLU A 231 32.46 6.42 9.71
N ARG A 232 31.69 5.62 8.99
CA ARG A 232 30.24 5.78 8.90
C ARG A 232 29.55 5.46 10.22
N ARG A 233 30.06 4.49 10.99
CA ARG A 233 29.62 4.21 12.36
C ARG A 233 29.89 5.38 13.30
N ILE A 234 31.09 5.94 13.28
CA ILE A 234 31.46 7.11 14.09
C ILE A 234 30.53 8.28 13.76
N GLN A 235 30.34 8.58 12.48
CA GLN A 235 29.48 9.68 12.05
C GLN A 235 28.01 9.46 12.45
N ALA A 236 27.49 8.23 12.36
CA ALA A 236 26.13 7.93 12.78
C ALA A 236 25.91 8.11 14.30
N ASN A 237 26.93 7.82 15.10
CA ASN A 237 26.88 8.06 16.54
C ASN A 237 27.03 9.55 16.89
N ARG A 238 27.82 10.32 16.12
CA ARG A 238 27.91 11.78 16.25
C ARG A 238 26.56 12.45 15.97
N GLU A 239 25.90 12.07 14.88
CA GLU A 239 24.55 12.56 14.55
C GLU A 239 23.54 12.27 15.66
N ALA A 240 23.59 11.08 16.24
CA ALA A 240 22.74 10.71 17.37
C ALA A 240 23.01 11.54 18.62
N ALA A 241 24.30 11.76 18.96
CA ALA A 241 24.68 12.63 20.07
C ALA A 241 24.21 14.08 19.83
N CYS A 242 24.40 14.62 18.63
CA CYS A 242 23.89 15.94 18.26
C CYS A 242 22.36 16.02 18.40
N ALA A 243 21.63 15.03 17.88
CA ALA A 243 20.18 14.97 18.00
C ALA A 243 19.73 15.01 19.48
N MET A 244 20.39 14.24 20.34
CA MET A 244 20.12 14.23 21.78
C MET A 244 20.40 15.60 22.43
N LEU A 245 21.48 16.28 22.05
CA LEU A 245 21.79 17.64 22.54
C LEU A 245 20.74 18.66 22.09
N HIS A 246 20.17 18.48 20.90
CA HIS A 246 19.08 19.31 20.39
C HIS A 246 17.69 18.90 20.92
N GLY A 247 17.59 17.85 21.74
CA GLY A 247 16.32 17.36 22.27
C GLY A 247 15.40 16.73 21.22
N ILE A 248 15.94 16.31 20.08
CA ILE A 248 15.18 15.69 18.99
C ILE A 248 15.66 14.26 18.72
N THR A 249 14.87 13.51 17.96
CA THR A 249 15.27 12.14 17.57
C THR A 249 16.30 12.15 16.45
N VAL A 250 17.18 11.15 16.41
CA VAL A 250 18.21 11.05 15.34
C VAL A 250 17.60 11.00 13.94
N GLY A 251 16.40 10.46 13.82
CA GLY A 251 15.70 10.40 12.54
C GLY A 251 15.16 11.77 12.10
N GLN A 252 14.64 12.59 13.02
CA GLN A 252 14.32 14.01 12.74
C GLN A 252 15.57 14.80 12.37
N PHE A 253 16.66 14.65 13.13
CA PHE A 253 17.94 15.32 12.84
C PHE A 253 18.44 15.01 11.42
N ARG A 254 18.38 13.75 11.00
CA ARG A 254 18.81 13.32 9.65
C ARG A 254 17.93 13.85 8.51
N ARG A 255 16.67 14.21 8.80
CA ARG A 255 15.74 14.81 7.82
C ARG A 255 15.90 16.32 7.66
N GLN A 256 16.65 16.98 8.53
CA GLN A 256 16.89 18.43 8.41
C GLN A 256 17.71 18.77 7.16
N ASN A 257 18.46 17.80 6.62
CA ASN A 257 19.16 17.91 5.35
C ASN A 257 18.34 17.20 4.27
N SER A 258 18.40 17.71 3.04
CA SER A 258 17.54 17.39 1.88
C SER A 258 17.10 15.92 1.71
N LEU A 259 16.00 15.69 0.97
CA LEU A 259 15.44 14.37 0.67
C LEU A 259 16.49 13.36 0.14
N GLU A 260 17.46 13.84 -0.64
CA GLU A 260 18.55 13.04 -1.19
C GLU A 260 19.47 12.45 -0.10
N VAL A 261 19.60 13.14 1.04
CA VAL A 261 20.33 12.67 2.22
C VAL A 261 19.53 11.61 2.97
N VAL A 262 18.20 11.73 3.02
CA VAL A 262 17.30 10.74 3.62
C VAL A 262 17.44 9.39 2.91
N ARG A 263 17.45 9.40 1.57
CA ARG A 263 17.66 8.20 0.73
C ARG A 263 18.95 7.46 1.09
N ARG A 264 20.06 8.17 1.24
CA ARG A 264 21.36 7.56 1.61
C ARG A 264 21.32 6.89 2.98
N TYR A 265 20.63 7.50 3.96
CA TYR A 265 20.45 6.86 5.26
C TYR A 265 19.59 5.61 5.16
N VAL A 266 18.60 5.59 4.27
CA VAL A 266 17.79 4.39 4.08
C VAL A 266 18.61 3.23 3.53
N GLN A 267 19.40 3.49 2.51
CA GLN A 267 20.33 2.53 1.90
C GLN A 267 21.34 1.97 2.92
N GLN A 268 21.71 2.77 3.92
CA GLN A 268 22.59 2.38 5.01
C GLN A 268 21.88 1.72 6.20
N ASN A 269 20.58 1.43 6.09
CA ASN A 269 19.75 0.91 7.18
C ASN A 269 19.70 1.82 8.43
N LEU A 270 19.97 3.12 8.28
CA LEU A 270 19.99 4.08 9.38
C LEU A 270 18.61 4.68 9.64
N CYS A 271 18.32 5.03 10.88
CA CYS A 271 17.02 5.57 11.26
C CYS A 271 16.82 6.98 10.66
N VAL A 272 15.70 7.17 9.96
CA VAL A 272 15.16 8.47 9.51
C VAL A 272 13.69 8.62 9.91
N CYS A 273 13.27 7.93 10.98
CA CYS A 273 11.90 7.99 11.46
C CYS A 273 11.65 9.25 12.29
N LEU A 274 10.41 9.75 12.27
CA LEU A 274 9.96 10.83 13.15
C LEU A 274 9.83 10.36 14.61
N GLU A 275 9.62 11.30 15.52
CA GLU A 275 9.59 11.05 16.97
C GLU A 275 8.57 9.99 17.38
N ASP A 276 7.40 9.99 16.73
CA ASP A 276 6.29 9.08 17.02
C ASP A 276 6.54 7.63 16.61
N CYS A 277 7.63 7.38 15.87
CA CYS A 277 7.98 6.03 15.50
C CYS A 277 8.51 5.26 16.71
N THR A 278 8.01 4.04 16.91
CA THR A 278 8.43 3.16 18.02
C THR A 278 9.93 2.85 18.05
N CYS A 279 10.62 2.96 16.92
CA CYS A 279 12.06 2.77 16.86
C CYS A 279 12.87 4.03 17.23
N SER A 280 12.24 5.21 17.26
CA SER A 280 12.89 6.53 17.31
C SER A 280 13.82 6.65 18.52
N ARG A 281 13.32 6.35 19.73
CA ARG A 281 14.09 6.39 20.99
C ARG A 281 15.28 5.43 20.96
N ARG A 282 15.05 4.17 20.58
CA ARG A 282 16.11 3.14 20.55
C ARG A 282 17.19 3.45 19.50
N CYS A 283 16.79 3.99 18.35
CA CYS A 283 17.73 4.39 17.31
C CYS A 283 18.47 5.68 17.67
N THR A 284 17.85 6.58 18.44
CA THR A 284 18.51 7.79 18.94
C THR A 284 19.58 7.44 19.97
N VAL A 285 19.31 6.50 20.89
CA VAL A 285 20.33 6.02 21.84
C VAL A 285 21.46 5.25 21.16
N LYS A 286 21.15 4.50 20.10
CA LYS A 286 22.14 3.71 19.34
C LYS A 286 22.17 4.18 17.88
N GLY A 287 22.87 5.27 17.60
CA GLY A 287 22.86 5.96 16.30
C GLY A 287 23.23 5.12 15.08
N TRP A 288 24.11 4.12 15.26
CA TRP A 288 24.53 3.15 14.23
C TRP A 288 23.65 1.90 14.12
N ARG A 289 22.67 1.72 15.01
CA ARG A 289 21.82 0.53 15.00
C ARG A 289 21.06 0.44 13.67
N ILE A 290 21.05 -0.76 13.09
CA ILE A 290 20.16 -1.13 11.98
C ILE A 290 18.71 -0.82 12.39
N CYS A 291 18.11 0.16 11.73
CA CYS A 291 16.75 0.60 12.01
C CYS A 291 15.76 -0.39 11.37
N PRO A 292 14.90 -1.05 12.16
CA PRO A 292 13.97 -2.05 11.63
C PRO A 292 12.98 -1.48 10.60
N CYS A 293 12.59 -0.22 10.76
CA CYS A 293 11.70 0.47 9.81
C CYS A 293 12.42 0.73 8.49
N THR A 294 13.64 1.25 8.58
CA THR A 294 14.46 1.56 7.41
C THR A 294 14.87 0.30 6.67
N SER A 295 15.26 -0.77 7.37
CA SER A 295 15.69 -2.00 6.72
C SER A 295 14.61 -2.68 5.89
N ARG A 296 13.35 -2.51 6.27
CA ARG A 296 12.23 -2.95 5.46
C ARG A 296 12.00 -2.06 4.25
N MET A 297 12.08 -0.74 4.46
CA MET A 297 11.97 0.24 3.37
C MET A 297 13.15 0.17 2.39
N ASN A 298 14.31 -0.30 2.82
CA ASN A 298 15.51 -0.42 1.98
C ASN A 298 15.34 -1.45 0.85
N LEU A 299 14.38 -2.37 0.99
CA LEU A 299 14.01 -3.29 -0.09
C LEU A 299 13.46 -2.56 -1.32
N LEU A 300 12.84 -1.38 -1.13
CA LEU A 300 12.43 -0.51 -2.23
C LEU A 300 13.62 0.08 -3.02
N TYR A 301 14.84 -0.06 -2.51
CA TYR A 301 16.08 0.41 -3.14
C TYR A 301 17.00 -0.72 -3.61
N GLU A 302 16.61 -1.99 -3.50
CA GLU A 302 17.43 -3.07 -4.03
C GLU A 302 17.60 -2.91 -5.54
N GLU A 303 18.86 -2.90 -6.00
CA GLU A 303 19.21 -2.91 -7.43
C GLU A 303 18.63 -4.14 -8.17
N ASP A 304 18.28 -5.18 -7.41
CA ASP A 304 17.60 -6.40 -7.88
C ASP A 304 16.13 -6.20 -8.25
N LEU A 305 15.51 -5.05 -7.91
CA LEU A 305 14.28 -4.59 -8.59
C LEU A 305 14.54 -4.20 -10.05
N GLY A 306 15.79 -4.33 -10.50
CA GLY A 306 16.22 -4.33 -11.89
C GLY A 306 16.20 -2.93 -12.47
N LEU A 307 17.38 -2.39 -12.78
CA LEU A 307 17.54 -1.26 -13.71
C LEU A 307 16.89 -1.52 -15.10
N ARG A 308 16.37 -2.73 -15.36
CA ARG A 308 15.74 -3.17 -16.61
C ARG A 308 14.23 -3.46 -16.49
N ARG A 309 13.62 -3.37 -15.30
CA ARG A 309 12.18 -3.65 -15.18
C ARG A 309 11.34 -2.49 -15.71
N PRO A 310 10.25 -2.77 -16.46
CA PRO A 310 9.28 -1.75 -16.84
C PRO A 310 8.77 -0.97 -15.62
N PHE A 311 8.54 0.33 -15.81
CA PHE A 311 8.08 1.24 -14.74
C PHE A 311 6.85 0.70 -13.98
N VAL A 312 5.88 0.14 -14.71
CA VAL A 312 4.65 -0.42 -14.14
C VAL A 312 4.94 -1.62 -13.23
N GLU A 313 5.80 -2.54 -13.68
CA GLU A 313 6.21 -3.72 -12.91
C GLU A 313 6.97 -3.32 -11.66
N LYS A 314 7.91 -2.37 -11.79
CA LYS A 314 8.66 -1.83 -10.67
C LYS A 314 7.75 -1.17 -9.63
N CYS A 315 6.76 -0.41 -10.06
CA CYS A 315 5.75 0.17 -9.14
C CYS A 315 4.89 -0.91 -8.46
N ALA A 316 4.62 -2.03 -9.13
CA ALA A 316 3.92 -3.17 -8.52
C ALA A 316 4.79 -3.85 -7.47
N ASP A 317 6.07 -4.11 -7.76
CA ASP A 317 7.02 -4.68 -6.78
C ASP A 317 7.15 -3.77 -5.55
N MET A 318 7.25 -2.45 -5.75
CA MET A 318 7.27 -1.47 -4.67
C MET A 318 6.00 -1.52 -3.81
N ALA A 319 4.84 -1.77 -4.42
CA ALA A 319 3.57 -1.88 -3.71
C ALA A 319 3.52 -3.14 -2.84
N VAL A 320 4.01 -4.27 -3.36
CA VAL A 320 4.16 -5.53 -2.61
C VAL A 320 5.09 -5.33 -1.41
N ILE A 321 6.29 -4.78 -1.63
CA ILE A 321 7.27 -4.53 -0.56
C ILE A 321 6.69 -3.61 0.52
N LEU A 322 5.99 -2.55 0.11
CA LEU A 322 5.37 -1.62 1.05
C LEU A 322 4.27 -2.29 1.87
N PHE A 323 3.42 -3.10 1.23
CA PHE A 323 2.38 -3.86 1.92
C PHE A 323 2.98 -4.88 2.92
N GLU A 324 4.01 -5.63 2.52
CA GLU A 324 4.71 -6.55 3.43
C GLU A 324 5.35 -5.82 4.61
N ALA A 325 5.97 -4.66 4.36
CA ALA A 325 6.59 -3.85 5.39
C ALA A 325 5.57 -3.31 6.41
N LEU A 326 4.39 -2.88 5.94
CA LEU A 326 3.26 -2.45 6.76
C LEU A 326 2.68 -3.62 7.55
N SER A 327 2.51 -4.77 6.92
CA SER A 327 1.98 -6.00 7.54
C SER A 327 2.88 -6.53 8.64
N ALA A 328 4.20 -6.45 8.44
CA ALA A 328 5.19 -6.85 9.42
C ALA A 328 5.46 -5.80 10.51
N SER A 329 4.87 -4.60 10.41
CA SER A 329 5.07 -3.52 11.39
C SER A 329 4.62 -3.91 12.80
N TYR A 330 5.06 -3.15 13.80
CA TYR A 330 4.79 -3.47 15.20
C TYR A 330 3.29 -3.45 15.47
N GLN A 331 2.73 -4.53 16.06
CA GLN A 331 1.28 -4.65 16.28
C GLN A 331 0.68 -3.59 17.21
N GLY A 332 1.49 -2.91 18.04
CA GLY A 332 1.04 -1.78 18.86
C GLY A 332 1.29 -0.41 18.21
N ILE A 333 1.55 -0.35 16.90
CA ILE A 333 1.66 0.91 16.18
C ILE A 333 0.29 1.60 16.18
N GLY A 334 0.23 2.87 16.57
CA GLY A 334 -1.00 3.67 16.47
C GLY A 334 -1.25 4.13 15.04
N LEU A 335 -2.46 4.64 14.77
CA LEU A 335 -2.86 5.15 13.45
C LEU A 335 -1.88 6.18 12.91
N HIS A 336 -1.51 7.18 13.71
CA HIS A 336 -0.55 8.21 13.31
C HIS A 336 0.80 7.60 12.89
N GLY A 337 1.34 6.66 13.67
CA GLY A 337 2.58 5.96 13.34
C GLY A 337 2.48 5.15 12.05
N MET A 338 1.32 4.50 11.81
CA MET A 338 1.06 3.77 10.58
C MET A 338 0.98 4.70 9.37
N THR A 339 0.26 5.82 9.48
CA THR A 339 0.16 6.84 8.43
C THR A 339 1.53 7.43 8.10
N CYS A 340 2.37 7.74 9.09
CA CYS A 340 3.73 8.21 8.83
C CYS A 340 4.59 7.15 8.14
N PHE A 341 4.45 5.87 8.52
CA PHE A 341 5.19 4.77 7.89
C PHE A 341 4.76 4.58 6.43
N LEU A 342 3.45 4.60 6.16
CA LEU A 342 2.89 4.56 4.81
C LEU A 342 3.37 5.75 3.97
N ASN A 343 3.23 6.98 4.49
CA ASN A 343 3.65 8.20 3.80
C ASN A 343 5.13 8.14 3.41
N ARG A 344 5.98 7.63 4.29
CA ARG A 344 7.39 7.40 3.99
C ARG A 344 7.60 6.41 2.85
N GLY A 345 6.85 5.32 2.79
CA GLY A 345 6.91 4.39 1.65
C GLY A 345 6.48 5.05 0.33
N LEU A 346 5.50 5.96 0.39
CA LEU A 346 5.01 6.70 -0.77
C LEU A 346 5.97 7.80 -1.25
N GLU A 347 6.89 8.29 -0.41
CA GLU A 347 7.99 9.16 -0.86
C GLU A 347 8.79 8.48 -1.99
N PHE A 348 8.97 7.15 -1.93
CA PHE A 348 9.66 6.38 -2.97
C PHE A 348 8.86 6.31 -4.27
N PHE A 349 7.54 6.12 -4.17
CA PHE A 349 6.67 6.19 -5.34
C PHE A 349 6.74 7.57 -6.00
N HIS A 350 6.82 8.63 -5.19
CA HIS A 350 6.98 9.97 -5.71
C HIS A 350 8.30 10.15 -6.47
N ASP A 351 9.41 9.68 -5.90
CA ASP A 351 10.71 9.72 -6.55
C ASP A 351 10.70 8.94 -7.87
N GLU A 352 10.14 7.72 -7.88
CA GLU A 352 10.10 6.87 -9.07
C GLU A 352 9.24 7.47 -10.18
N VAL A 353 8.04 7.96 -9.84
CA VAL A 353 7.13 8.60 -10.80
C VAL A 353 7.76 9.87 -11.39
N THR A 354 8.43 10.67 -10.56
CA THR A 354 9.09 11.91 -11.00
C THR A 354 10.28 11.58 -11.91
N HIS A 355 11.11 10.63 -11.50
CA HIS A 355 12.24 10.15 -12.29
C HIS A 355 11.80 9.58 -13.65
N PHE A 356 10.76 8.74 -13.68
CA PHE A 356 10.22 8.19 -14.91
C PHE A 356 9.78 9.29 -15.87
N ARG A 357 9.01 10.26 -15.38
CA ARG A 357 8.55 11.38 -16.22
C ARG A 357 9.70 12.21 -16.76
N ASP A 358 10.64 12.59 -15.90
CA ASP A 358 11.78 13.41 -16.32
C ASP A 358 12.62 12.69 -17.38
N HIS A 359 12.88 11.40 -17.22
CA HIS A 359 13.65 10.62 -18.18
C HIS A 359 12.89 10.36 -19.48
N TYR A 360 11.61 10.01 -19.39
CA TYR A 360 10.76 9.80 -20.57
C TYR A 360 10.73 11.05 -21.45
N TRP A 361 10.50 12.23 -20.86
CA TRP A 361 10.46 13.49 -21.61
C TRP A 361 11.82 13.93 -22.14
N ARG A 362 12.92 13.67 -21.42
CA ARG A 362 14.28 13.90 -21.94
C ARG A 362 14.58 13.01 -23.15
N ALA A 363 14.16 11.74 -23.13
CA ALA A 363 14.35 10.82 -24.24
C ALA A 363 13.51 11.22 -25.47
N VAL A 364 12.22 11.53 -25.26
CA VAL A 364 11.33 12.02 -26.32
C VAL A 364 11.85 13.31 -26.97
N ALA A 365 12.43 14.23 -26.18
CA ALA A 365 12.99 15.48 -26.69
C ALA A 365 14.30 15.32 -27.48
N GLN A 366 14.97 14.16 -27.40
CA GLN A 366 16.26 13.91 -28.05
C GLN A 366 16.14 13.16 -29.39
N ASP A 367 14.93 12.97 -29.94
CA ASP A 367 14.63 12.26 -31.20
C ASP A 367 15.28 10.86 -31.33
N ASN A 368 15.69 10.28 -30.21
CA ASN A 368 16.33 8.98 -30.15
C ASN A 368 15.46 8.04 -29.31
N TYR A 369 14.91 7.04 -30.01
CA TYR A 369 14.27 5.81 -29.54
C TYR A 369 12.74 5.79 -29.39
N TYR A 370 12.20 4.75 -30.03
CA TYR A 370 10.86 4.20 -29.85
C TYR A 370 10.75 3.64 -28.42
N PHE A 371 9.96 4.27 -27.56
CA PHE A 371 9.67 3.79 -26.21
C PHE A 371 8.54 2.76 -26.30
N ASP A 372 8.87 1.48 -26.26
CA ASP A 372 7.87 0.42 -26.14
C ASP A 372 7.71 0.03 -24.66
N PHE A 373 6.46 -0.06 -24.21
CA PHE A 373 6.04 -0.30 -22.82
C PHE A 373 6.54 -1.65 -22.27
N ASN A 374 7.04 -2.53 -23.15
CA ASN A 374 7.38 -3.93 -22.89
C ASN A 374 8.79 -4.36 -23.36
N MET A 375 9.73 -3.46 -23.68
CA MET A 375 11.09 -3.86 -24.12
C MET A 375 12.24 -3.27 -23.30
N ASP A 376 13.26 -4.11 -23.11
CA ASP A 376 14.47 -3.95 -22.30
C ASP A 376 15.24 -2.64 -22.56
N PHE A 377 15.65 -1.99 -21.48
CA PHE A 377 16.59 -0.86 -21.52
C PHE A 377 18.03 -1.36 -21.70
N GLN A 378 18.65 -1.06 -22.85
CA GLN A 378 20.11 -1.20 -23.02
C GLN A 378 20.81 0.09 -22.57
N TYR A 379 21.50 0.02 -21.44
CA TYR A 379 22.41 1.08 -21.00
C TYR A 379 23.70 1.00 -21.83
N GLY A 380 23.81 1.84 -22.86
CA GLY A 380 25.08 2.11 -23.51
C GLY A 380 25.94 2.97 -22.58
N GLN A 381 26.89 2.36 -21.87
CA GLN A 381 28.00 3.11 -21.30
C GLN A 381 28.85 3.63 -22.46
N GLN A 382 28.73 4.93 -22.77
CA GLN A 382 29.87 5.65 -23.33
C GLN A 382 30.92 5.75 -22.22
N ILE A 383 31.82 4.77 -22.18
CA ILE A 383 33.14 4.98 -21.61
C ILE A 383 33.83 5.94 -22.58
N SER A 384 33.91 7.20 -22.16
CA SER A 384 34.82 8.17 -22.72
C SER A 384 36.26 7.70 -22.46
N ASP A 385 36.82 6.94 -23.40
CA ASP A 385 38.26 6.74 -23.49
C ASP A 385 38.89 7.99 -24.09
N GLY A 386 39.17 8.94 -23.21
CA GLY A 386 40.12 10.01 -23.46
C GLY A 386 41.52 9.55 -23.06
N VAL A 387 42.34 9.26 -24.07
CA VAL A 387 43.79 9.50 -24.12
C VAL A 387 44.67 8.76 -23.10
N HIS A 388 45.34 7.71 -23.58
CA HIS A 388 46.80 7.73 -23.77
C HIS A 388 47.25 6.77 -24.86
#